data_AF-A0A8J2KA35-F1
#
_entry.id   AF-A0A8J2KA35-F1
#
_cell.length_a   1.000
_cell.length_b   1.000
_cell.length_c   1.000
_cell.angle_alpha   90.00
_cell.angle_beta   90.00
_cell.angle_gamma   90.00
#
_symmetry.space_group_name_H-M   'P 1'
#
loop_
_entity.id
_entity.type
_entity.pdbx_description
1 polymer ?
#
loop_
_entity_poly.entity_id
_entity_poly.type
_entity_poly.pdbx_seq_one_letter_code
_entity_poly.pdbx_strand_id
1 'polypeptide(L)'
;MCWANIISLPLVNDFHLLEVPLSPHLPICLDLVNVSNPQTVEPTNPDSHNEALIEAVKTAARDCGMLRKYYTGGNSSKDKPWYNQECRISRRAVTQKLKLFRQNYQNQELRNEYLEAKKVHKNLIKDKKKHYAEVLK
;
A
#
# COMPACT_ATOMS: atom_id res chain seq x y z
N MET A 1 13.88 43.67 -1.92
CA MET A 1 12.73 43.66 -0.99
C MET A 1 11.48 43.47 -1.83
N CYS A 2 10.84 42.28 -1.78
CA CYS A 2 9.51 42.04 -2.34
C CYS A 2 8.88 40.78 -1.70
N TRP A 3 7.84 41.01 -0.90
CA TRP A 3 6.63 40.19 -0.66
C TRP A 3 6.84 38.69 -0.36
N ALA A 4 6.87 38.27 0.91
CA ALA A 4 5.70 38.05 1.77
C ALA A 4 4.58 37.29 1.03
N ASN A 5 4.70 35.97 0.96
CA ASN A 5 3.61 35.08 0.57
C ASN A 5 3.35 34.11 1.72
N ILE A 6 2.60 34.61 2.71
CA ILE A 6 2.10 33.87 3.86
C ILE A 6 0.93 33.04 3.35
N ILE A 7 1.20 31.77 3.06
CA ILE A 7 0.14 30.78 2.87
C ILE A 7 -0.40 30.47 4.26
N SER A 8 -1.49 31.12 4.64
CA SER A 8 -2.36 30.70 5.74
C SER A 8 -2.89 29.30 5.41
N LEU A 9 -2.29 28.29 6.03
CA LEU A 9 -2.89 26.96 6.10
C LEU A 9 -3.93 26.98 7.22
N PRO A 10 -5.12 26.40 7.00
CA PRO A 10 -6.09 26.24 8.06
C PRO A 10 -5.51 25.30 9.13
N LEU A 11 -5.40 25.83 10.35
CA LEU A 11 -5.27 25.05 11.57
C LEU A 11 -6.53 24.20 11.70
N VAL A 12 -6.49 22.97 11.17
CA VAL A 12 -7.47 21.95 11.51
C VAL A 12 -7.05 21.40 12.87
N ASN A 13 -7.53 22.08 13.90
CA ASN A 13 -7.63 21.55 15.25
C ASN A 13 -8.58 20.33 15.26
N ASP A 14 -8.39 19.51 16.29
CA ASP A 14 -9.26 18.45 16.76
C ASP A 14 -9.14 17.10 16.05
N PHE A 15 -7.94 16.55 16.11
CA PHE A 15 -7.78 15.10 16.17
C PHE A 15 -8.14 14.64 17.59
N HIS A 16 -9.44 14.53 17.88
CA HIS A 16 -9.90 13.80 19.04
C HIS A 16 -9.32 12.38 18.98
N LEU A 17 -8.51 12.04 19.98
CA LEU A 17 -8.11 10.68 20.29
C LEU A 17 -9.39 9.86 20.47
N LEU A 18 -9.78 9.13 19.43
CA LEU A 18 -10.72 8.02 19.56
C LEU A 18 -10.03 6.97 20.42
N GLU A 19 -10.29 7.03 21.72
CA GLU A 19 -10.12 5.91 22.62
C GLU A 19 -10.87 4.74 22.01
N VAL A 20 -10.11 3.77 21.49
CA VAL A 20 -10.66 2.50 21.03
C VAL A 20 -10.98 1.72 22.30
N PRO A 21 -12.25 1.50 22.66
CA PRO A 21 -12.56 0.64 23.79
C PRO A 21 -12.05 -0.76 23.46
N LEU A 22 -11.19 -1.30 24.33
CA LEU A 22 -10.83 -2.70 24.33
C LEU A 22 -12.12 -3.50 24.50
N SER A 23 -12.57 -4.14 23.42
CA SER A 23 -13.71 -5.05 23.42
C SER A 23 -13.35 -6.30 24.22
N PRO A 24 -13.98 -6.56 25.39
CA PRO A 24 -13.79 -7.81 26.09
C PRO A 24 -14.81 -8.82 25.55
N HIS A 25 -14.33 -10.03 25.27
CA HIS A 25 -15.12 -11.22 24.93
C HIS A 25 -15.87 -11.20 23.59
N LEU A 26 -15.24 -11.77 22.56
CA LEU A 26 -15.98 -12.52 21.56
C LEU A 26 -16.19 -13.95 22.12
N PRO A 27 -17.43 -14.35 22.44
CA PRO A 27 -17.72 -15.76 22.67
C PRO A 27 -17.54 -16.49 21.33
N ILE A 28 -16.69 -17.50 21.34
CA ILE A 28 -16.56 -18.46 20.25
C ILE A 28 -17.87 -19.27 20.23
N CYS A 29 -18.85 -18.81 19.46
CA CYS A 29 -20.03 -19.60 19.12
C CYS A 29 -19.59 -20.65 18.09
N LEU A 30 -19.12 -21.78 18.60
CA LEU A 30 -19.00 -23.04 17.87
C LEU A 30 -20.41 -23.60 17.70
N ASP A 31 -21.17 -23.03 16.77
CA ASP A 31 -22.43 -23.63 16.36
C ASP A 31 -22.11 -24.93 15.60
N LEU A 32 -22.27 -26.03 16.32
CA LEU A 32 -22.36 -27.38 15.79
C LEU A 32 -23.48 -27.41 14.75
N VAL A 33 -23.11 -27.23 13.47
CA VAL A 33 -23.99 -27.50 12.35
C VAL A 33 -24.26 -28.99 12.35
N ASN A 34 -25.45 -29.35 12.82
CA ASN A 34 -26.01 -30.68 12.77
C ASN A 34 -26.28 -31.06 11.30
N VAL A 35 -25.29 -31.65 10.63
CA VAL A 35 -25.41 -32.20 9.27
C VAL A 35 -26.21 -33.49 9.34
N SER A 36 -27.53 -33.37 9.43
CA SER A 36 -28.45 -34.45 9.13
C SER A 36 -28.81 -34.35 7.64
N ASN A 37 -28.30 -35.31 6.84
CA ASN A 37 -29.02 -36.06 5.81
C ASN A 37 -28.12 -36.32 4.56
N PRO A 38 -27.71 -37.57 4.29
CA PRO A 38 -27.10 -37.93 3.02
C PRO A 38 -28.21 -38.15 1.98
N GLN A 39 -28.43 -37.17 1.11
CA GLN A 39 -29.14 -37.42 -0.14
C GLN A 39 -28.17 -38.10 -1.11
N THR A 40 -28.54 -39.29 -1.55
CA THR A 40 -27.93 -40.06 -2.63
C THR A 40 -27.97 -39.24 -3.91
N VAL A 41 -26.84 -38.66 -4.29
CA VAL A 41 -26.67 -37.99 -5.59
C VAL A 41 -26.02 -38.99 -6.53
N GLU A 42 -26.71 -39.27 -7.64
CA GLU A 42 -26.22 -40.09 -8.75
C GLU A 42 -24.86 -39.59 -9.26
N PRO A 43 -24.02 -40.48 -9.86
CA PRO A 43 -22.66 -40.15 -10.26
C PRO A 43 -22.67 -39.21 -11.47
N THR A 44 -22.87 -37.92 -11.22
CA THR A 44 -22.59 -36.85 -12.15
C THR A 44 -21.08 -36.65 -12.21
N ASN A 45 -20.55 -36.83 -13.42
CA ASN A 45 -19.22 -36.49 -13.91
C ASN A 45 -18.27 -35.87 -12.84
N PRO A 46 -17.19 -36.57 -12.42
CA PRO A 46 -16.35 -36.20 -11.26
C PRO A 46 -15.72 -34.80 -11.35
N ASP A 47 -15.73 -34.19 -12.52
CA ASP A 47 -15.22 -32.83 -12.73
C ASP A 47 -16.17 -31.75 -12.18
N SER A 48 -17.50 -31.99 -12.10
CA SER A 48 -18.47 -30.95 -11.70
C SER A 48 -18.49 -30.65 -10.19
N HIS A 49 -18.26 -31.67 -9.35
CA HIS A 49 -18.22 -31.48 -7.89
C HIS A 49 -16.99 -30.70 -7.44
N ASN A 50 -15.90 -30.77 -8.20
CA ASN A 50 -14.69 -30.02 -7.93
C ASN A 50 -14.87 -28.52 -8.18
N GLU A 51 -15.72 -28.12 -9.15
CA GLU A 51 -15.96 -26.70 -9.44
C GLU A 51 -16.64 -25.97 -8.27
N ALA A 52 -17.67 -26.58 -7.68
CA ALA A 52 -18.39 -26.01 -6.54
C ALA A 52 -17.46 -25.85 -5.32
N LEU A 53 -16.62 -26.85 -5.06
CA LEU A 53 -15.63 -26.80 -3.98
C LEU A 53 -14.58 -25.71 -4.23
N ILE A 54 -14.06 -25.61 -5.46
CA ILE A 54 -13.07 -24.59 -5.84
C ILE A 54 -13.65 -23.18 -5.67
N GLU A 55 -14.90 -22.95 -6.06
CA GLU A 55 -15.54 -21.64 -5.92
C GLU A 55 -15.83 -21.28 -4.46
N ALA A 56 -16.21 -22.26 -3.64
CA ALA A 56 -16.37 -22.08 -2.20
C ALA A 56 -15.04 -21.68 -1.54
N VAL A 57 -13.94 -22.36 -1.86
CA VAL A 57 -12.60 -22.05 -1.35
C VAL A 57 -12.15 -20.64 -1.80
N LYS A 58 -12.36 -20.27 -3.07
CA LYS A 58 -12.04 -18.92 -3.56
C LYS A 58 -12.86 -17.83 -2.87
N THR A 59 -14.12 -18.10 -2.56
CA THR A 59 -15.00 -17.15 -1.89
C THR A 59 -14.57 -16.94 -0.44
N ALA A 60 -14.36 -18.03 0.31
CA ALA A 60 -13.83 -17.95 1.67
C ALA A 60 -12.45 -17.24 1.72
N ALA A 61 -11.57 -17.52 0.76
CA ALA A 61 -10.26 -16.87 0.70
C ALA A 61 -10.35 -15.37 0.33
N ARG A 62 -11.37 -14.93 -0.45
CA ARG A 62 -11.67 -13.51 -0.70
C ARG A 62 -12.18 -12.83 0.57
N ASP A 63 -13.14 -13.44 1.24
CA ASP A 63 -13.81 -12.87 2.42
C ASP A 63 -12.85 -12.74 3.61
N CYS A 64 -11.95 -13.70 3.78
CA CYS A 64 -10.88 -13.65 4.78
C CYS A 64 -9.71 -12.73 4.39
N GLY A 65 -9.77 -12.05 3.23
CA GLY A 65 -8.70 -11.17 2.75
C GLY A 65 -7.38 -11.89 2.41
N MET A 66 -7.38 -13.23 2.32
CA MET A 66 -6.22 -14.02 1.92
C MET A 66 -5.92 -13.84 0.43
N LEU A 67 -6.98 -13.68 -0.37
CA LEU A 67 -6.92 -13.16 -1.73
C LEU A 67 -6.98 -11.63 -1.69
N ARG A 68 -6.15 -10.98 -0.86
CA ARG A 68 -5.71 -9.62 -1.20
C ARG A 68 -5.22 -9.75 -2.62
N LYS A 69 -5.87 -9.05 -3.55
CA LYS A 69 -5.40 -8.95 -4.93
C LYS A 69 -3.92 -8.67 -4.81
N TYR A 70 -3.10 -9.67 -5.09
CA TYR A 70 -1.75 -9.40 -5.52
C TYR A 70 -2.04 -8.55 -6.73
N TYR A 71 -1.97 -7.23 -6.55
CA TYR A 71 -1.70 -6.35 -7.66
C TYR A 71 -0.35 -6.86 -8.14
N THR A 72 -0.37 -7.89 -8.99
CA THR A 72 0.65 -8.12 -10.01
C THR A 72 0.66 -6.79 -10.74
N GLY A 73 1.51 -5.88 -10.26
CA GLY A 73 1.31 -4.44 -10.35
C GLY A 73 0.66 -4.06 -11.68
N GLY A 74 -0.64 -3.74 -11.65
CA GLY A 74 -1.37 -3.35 -12.84
C GLY A 74 -0.62 -2.19 -13.47
N ASN A 75 0.01 -2.42 -14.62
CA ASN A 75 0.95 -1.51 -15.24
C ASN A 75 1.97 -0.90 -14.26
N SER A 76 2.67 -1.71 -13.46
CA SER A 76 4.04 -1.33 -13.08
C SER A 76 4.75 -1.02 -14.39
N SER A 77 4.92 0.28 -14.67
CA SER A 77 5.57 0.77 -15.88
C SER A 77 6.74 -0.17 -16.16
N LYS A 78 6.67 -0.91 -17.27
CA LYS A 78 7.75 -1.76 -17.79
C LYS A 78 9.07 -1.12 -17.39
N ASP A 79 9.88 -1.85 -16.62
CA ASP A 79 11.08 -1.37 -15.94
C ASP A 79 11.66 -0.15 -16.65
N LYS A 80 11.50 1.03 -16.05
CA LYS A 80 12.06 2.27 -16.62
C LYS A 80 13.56 2.03 -16.71
N PRO A 81 14.15 1.86 -17.92
CA PRO A 81 15.53 1.39 -18.04
C PRO A 81 16.54 2.41 -17.48
N TRP A 82 16.14 3.67 -17.43
CA TRP A 82 16.90 4.76 -16.81
C TRP A 82 16.79 4.81 -15.27
N TYR A 83 15.88 4.04 -14.65
CA TYR A 83 15.64 4.03 -13.21
C TYR A 83 16.49 2.96 -12.51
N ASN A 84 17.73 3.32 -12.21
CA ASN A 84 18.74 2.44 -11.65
C ASN A 84 18.70 2.32 -10.11
N GLN A 85 19.68 1.59 -9.55
CA GLN A 85 19.84 1.40 -8.10
C GLN A 85 20.04 2.71 -7.34
N GLU A 86 20.75 3.69 -7.90
CA GLU A 86 20.95 5.02 -7.28
C GLU A 86 19.61 5.74 -7.07
N CYS A 87 18.71 5.69 -8.07
CA CYS A 87 17.36 6.24 -7.95
C CYS A 87 16.57 5.57 -6.83
N ARG A 88 16.73 4.25 -6.64
CA ARG A 88 16.09 3.49 -5.56
C ARG A 88 16.65 3.90 -4.19
N ILE A 89 17.96 4.03 -4.06
CA ILE A 89 18.62 4.49 -2.82
C ILE A 89 18.14 5.90 -2.46
N SER A 90 18.20 6.82 -3.40
CA SER A 90 17.74 8.20 -3.20
C SER A 90 16.26 8.26 -2.82
N ARG A 91 15.40 7.46 -3.44
CA ARG A 91 13.98 7.36 -3.06
C ARG A 91 13.78 6.82 -1.64
N ARG A 92 14.57 5.83 -1.21
CA ARG A 92 14.52 5.33 0.18
C ARG A 92 14.93 6.42 1.17
N ALA A 93 15.97 7.20 0.87
CA ALA A 93 16.40 8.31 1.70
C ALA A 93 15.28 9.36 1.88
N VAL A 94 14.59 9.74 0.80
CA VAL A 94 13.42 10.65 0.87
C VAL A 94 12.34 10.09 1.78
N THR A 95 11.99 8.81 1.63
CA THR A 95 10.96 8.16 2.44
C THR A 95 11.36 8.08 3.92
N GLN A 96 12.63 7.77 4.22
CA GLN A 96 13.14 7.74 5.58
C GLN A 96 13.09 9.12 6.25
N LYS A 97 13.59 10.16 5.58
CA LYS A 97 13.55 11.54 6.10
C LYS A 97 12.11 12.05 6.26
N LEU A 98 11.21 11.70 5.34
CA LEU A 98 9.78 12.00 5.48
C LEU A 98 9.17 11.32 6.72
N LYS A 99 9.53 10.05 6.97
CA LYS A 99 9.06 9.33 8.16
C LYS A 99 9.53 10.01 9.45
N LEU A 100 10.81 10.39 9.53
CA LEU A 100 11.37 11.10 10.68
C LEU A 100 10.73 12.47 10.90
N PHE A 101 10.53 13.23 9.83
CA PHE A 101 9.83 14.52 9.88
C PHE A 101 8.38 14.36 10.36
N ARG A 102 7.65 13.35 9.87
CA ARG A 102 6.27 13.08 10.32
C ARG A 102 6.17 12.72 11.80
N GLN A 103 7.21 12.07 12.34
CA GLN A 103 7.29 11.77 13.78
C GLN A 103 7.59 13.01 14.62
N ASN A 104 8.23 14.04 14.05
CA ASN A 104 8.67 15.25 14.75
C ASN A 104 8.35 16.50 13.93
N TYR A 105 7.06 16.77 13.72
CA TYR A 105 6.60 17.79 12.77
C TYR A 105 7.08 19.21 13.07
N GLN A 106 7.36 19.52 14.34
CA GLN A 106 7.84 20.84 14.77
C GLN A 106 9.33 21.07 14.48
N ASN A 107 10.10 20.02 14.20
CA ASN A 107 11.54 20.14 13.97
C ASN A 107 11.83 20.65 12.54
N GLN A 108 12.29 21.90 12.45
CA GLN A 108 12.63 22.54 11.17
C GLN A 108 13.85 21.94 10.48
N GLU A 109 14.80 21.39 11.22
CA GLU A 109 15.98 20.74 10.64
C GLU A 109 15.57 19.49 9.87
N LEU A 110 14.74 18.62 10.48
CA LEU A 110 14.22 17.42 9.81
C LEU A 110 13.37 17.76 8.58
N ARG A 111 12.63 18.88 8.63
CA ARG A 111 11.90 19.41 7.48
C ARG A 111 12.87 19.78 6.35
N ASN A 112 13.93 20.52 6.65
CA ASN A 112 14.93 20.94 5.68
C ASN A 112 15.68 19.75 5.08
N GLU A 113 16.07 18.77 5.90
CA GLU A 113 16.69 17.53 5.44
C GLU A 113 15.79 16.74 4.46
N TYR A 114 14.49 16.65 4.75
CA TYR A 114 13.52 16.04 3.84
C TYR A 114 13.43 16.80 2.51
N LEU A 115 13.36 18.14 2.56
CA LEU A 115 13.28 18.97 1.36
C LEU A 115 14.54 18.85 0.49
N GLU A 116 15.73 18.84 1.10
CA GLU A 116 16.99 18.63 0.40
C GLU A 116 17.06 17.23 -0.21
N ALA A 117 16.72 16.17 0.53
CA ALA A 117 16.67 14.81 -0.03
C ALA A 117 15.69 14.72 -1.21
N LYS A 118 14.54 15.38 -1.13
CA LYS A 118 13.54 15.43 -2.21
C LYS A 118 14.07 16.16 -3.45
N LYS A 119 14.78 17.28 -3.26
CA LYS A 119 15.43 18.04 -4.33
C LYS A 119 16.50 17.21 -5.03
N VAL A 120 17.37 16.56 -4.27
CA VAL A 120 18.42 15.65 -4.79
C VAL A 120 17.79 14.53 -5.62
N HIS A 121 16.75 13.86 -5.11
CA HIS A 121 16.06 12.81 -5.85
C HIS A 121 15.46 13.33 -7.16
N LYS A 122 14.80 14.49 -7.13
CA LYS A 122 14.19 15.09 -8.32
C LYS A 122 15.23 15.43 -9.40
N ASN A 123 16.38 15.97 -9.00
CA ASN A 123 17.47 16.28 -9.92
C ASN A 123 18.07 15.01 -10.52
N LEU A 124 18.36 13.99 -9.70
CA LEU A 124 18.86 12.70 -10.17
C LEU A 124 17.94 12.07 -11.23
N ILE A 125 16.62 12.11 -11.01
CA ILE A 125 15.65 11.60 -11.98
C ILE A 125 15.67 12.41 -13.29
N LYS A 126 15.83 13.73 -13.21
CA LYS A 126 15.94 14.59 -14.40
C LYS A 126 17.20 14.24 -15.20
N ASP A 127 18.32 14.06 -14.52
CA ASP A 127 19.61 13.76 -15.15
C ASP A 127 19.61 12.38 -15.80
N LYS A 128 19.12 11.35 -15.12
CA LYS A 128 19.01 9.99 -15.68
C LYS A 128 18.09 9.95 -16.90
N LYS A 129 16.97 10.69 -16.87
CA LYS A 129 16.07 10.80 -18.03
C LYS A 129 16.75 11.50 -19.20
N LYS A 130 17.46 12.61 -18.95
CA LYS A 130 18.18 13.36 -19.98
C LYS A 130 19.24 12.48 -20.64
N HIS A 131 20.09 11.84 -19.85
CA HIS A 131 21.13 10.93 -20.34
C HIS A 131 20.55 9.78 -21.17
N TYR A 132 19.46 9.15 -20.69
CA TYR A 132 18.81 8.08 -21.46
C TYR A 132 18.24 8.55 -22.79
N ALA A 133 17.69 9.77 -22.85
CA ALA A 133 17.21 10.37 -24.09
C ALA A 133 18.34 10.73 -25.06
N GLU A 134 19.55 11.02 -24.55
CA GLU A 134 20.75 11.26 -25.36
C GLU A 134 21.31 9.96 -25.95
N VAL A 135 21.29 8.86 -25.19
CA VAL A 135 21.79 7.53 -25.64
C VAL A 135 20.90 6.89 -26.73
N LEU A 136 19.62 7.23 -26.77
CA LEU A 136 18.68 6.67 -27.76
C LEU A 136 18.67 7.39 -29.12
N LYS A 137 19.37 8.52 -29.24
CA LYS A 137 19.48 9.28 -30.48
C LYS A 137 20.66 8.78 -31.30
#